data_AF-A0A409YY05-F1
#
_entry.id   AF-A0A409YY05-F1
#
_cell.length_a   1.000
_cell.length_b   1.000
_cell.length_c   1.000
_cell.angle_alpha   90.00
_cell.angle_beta   90.00
_cell.angle_gamma   90.00
#
_symmetry.space_group_name_H-M   'P 1'
#
loop_
_entity.id
_entity.type
_entity.pdbx_description
1 polymer ?
#
loop_
_entity_poly.entity_id
_entity_poly.type
_entity_poly.pdbx_seq_one_letter_code
_entity_poly.pdbx_strand_id
1 'polypeptide(L)'
;MLPKDRQRKRAELADAALKMQQTNVTSHFDVAPAKEPQPEAYSDELFKEVAIEWLIETNQPIQAFEHPTFKRMIELAARATRGIQLPTRKQTCAEILRMFKEQMKGLSERLNSKAVAGEVSLTCDAWQADNADGYFAVTGHWIEEILSETPGSVGGWTEMEALLGFTQLNTSHNGERLGQALYKVCDRLHIVHKVC
;
A
#
# COMPACT_ATOMS: atom_id res chain seq x y z
N MET A 1 4.09 -60.04 -56.85
CA MET A 1 4.46 -60.11 -55.41
C MET A 1 3.81 -61.34 -54.79
N LEU A 2 4.59 -62.21 -54.16
CA LEU A 2 4.16 -63.54 -53.69
C LEU A 2 3.36 -63.44 -52.37
N PRO A 3 2.43 -64.39 -52.08
CA PRO A 3 1.57 -64.36 -50.89
C PRO A 3 2.33 -64.29 -49.55
N LYS A 4 3.54 -64.86 -49.50
CA LYS A 4 4.39 -64.88 -48.30
C LYS A 4 4.89 -63.49 -47.90
N ASP A 5 5.11 -62.59 -48.85
CA ASP A 5 5.60 -61.22 -48.59
C ASP A 5 4.52 -60.35 -47.93
N ARG A 6 3.24 -60.61 -48.25
CA ARG A 6 2.10 -59.90 -47.65
C ARG A 6 1.89 -60.30 -46.19
N GLN A 7 2.03 -61.59 -45.86
CA GLN A 7 1.94 -62.05 -44.47
C GLN A 7 3.08 -61.49 -43.62
N ARG A 8 4.29 -61.47 -44.17
CA ARG A 8 5.47 -60.94 -43.47
C ARG A 8 5.34 -59.45 -43.17
N LYS A 9 4.93 -58.64 -44.15
CA LYS A 9 4.64 -57.22 -43.92
C LYS A 9 3.54 -56.99 -42.89
N ARG A 10 2.50 -57.84 -42.86
CA ARG A 10 1.39 -57.69 -41.92
C ARG A 10 1.80 -58.05 -40.49
N ALA A 11 2.71 -59.01 -40.31
CA ALA A 11 3.30 -59.34 -39.03
C ALA A 11 4.26 -58.25 -38.54
N GLU A 12 5.09 -57.70 -39.43
CA GLU A 12 6.00 -56.58 -39.12
C GLU A 12 5.23 -55.30 -38.72
N LEU A 13 4.09 -55.03 -39.37
CA LEU A 13 3.20 -53.91 -39.01
C LEU A 13 2.50 -54.13 -37.67
N ALA A 14 2.11 -55.37 -37.35
CA ALA A 14 1.48 -55.71 -36.07
C ALA A 14 2.49 -55.61 -34.91
N ASP A 15 3.72 -56.06 -35.11
CA ASP A 15 4.80 -55.96 -34.12
C ASP A 15 5.25 -54.50 -33.90
N ALA A 16 5.28 -53.70 -34.97
CA ALA A 16 5.51 -52.25 -34.86
C ALA A 16 4.39 -51.54 -34.11
N ALA A 17 3.12 -51.92 -34.36
CA ALA A 17 1.97 -51.38 -33.64
C ALA A 17 1.98 -51.76 -32.15
N LEU A 18 2.41 -52.98 -31.82
CA LEU A 18 2.55 -53.45 -30.44
C LEU A 18 3.70 -52.73 -29.72
N LYS A 19 4.83 -52.49 -30.39
CA LYS A 19 5.96 -51.70 -29.86
C LYS A 19 5.64 -50.22 -29.68
N MET A 20 4.67 -49.69 -30.42
CA MET A 20 4.15 -48.33 -30.26
C MET A 20 3.06 -48.21 -29.18
N GLN A 21 2.58 -49.33 -28.62
CA GLN A 21 1.70 -49.27 -27.45
C GLN A 21 2.53 -48.98 -26.21
N GLN A 22 2.62 -47.70 -25.88
CA GLN A 22 3.19 -47.22 -24.63
C GLN A 22 2.39 -47.80 -23.45
N THR A 23 3.02 -48.68 -22.68
CA THR A 23 2.47 -49.14 -21.40
C THR A 23 2.46 -47.95 -20.44
N ASN A 24 1.34 -47.77 -19.72
CA ASN A 24 1.08 -46.59 -18.89
C ASN A 24 2.30 -46.18 -18.06
N VAL A 25 2.70 -44.92 -18.19
CA VAL A 25 3.86 -44.32 -17.52
C VAL A 25 3.52 -43.96 -16.07
N THR A 26 2.84 -44.82 -15.33
CA THR A 26 2.29 -44.46 -14.01
C THR A 26 3.19 -44.85 -12.84
N SER A 27 4.28 -45.58 -13.05
CA SER A 27 5.12 -46.08 -11.95
C SER A 27 6.17 -45.07 -11.43
N HIS A 28 6.32 -43.92 -12.09
CA HIS A 28 7.39 -42.95 -11.76
C HIS A 28 6.90 -41.50 -11.53
N PHE A 29 5.59 -41.26 -11.57
CA PHE A 29 5.03 -39.97 -11.19
C PHE A 29 4.41 -40.09 -9.81
N ASP A 30 4.92 -39.29 -8.87
CA ASP A 30 4.26 -39.06 -7.61
C ASP A 30 2.86 -38.50 -7.88
N VAL A 31 1.86 -38.97 -7.13
CA VAL A 31 0.50 -38.41 -7.17
C VAL A 31 0.63 -36.91 -6.94
N ALA A 32 0.16 -36.11 -7.90
CA ALA A 32 0.17 -34.66 -7.76
C ALA A 32 -0.46 -34.29 -6.41
N PRO A 33 0.16 -33.39 -5.62
CA PRO A 33 -0.39 -32.99 -4.34
C PRO A 33 -1.84 -32.56 -4.54
N ALA A 34 -2.71 -32.93 -3.59
CA ALA A 34 -4.12 -32.59 -3.65
C ALA A 34 -4.25 -31.08 -3.97
N LYS A 35 -4.98 -30.77 -5.05
CA LYS A 35 -5.20 -29.38 -5.47
C LYS A 35 -5.77 -28.64 -4.27
N GLU A 36 -5.14 -27.53 -3.89
CA GLU A 36 -5.60 -26.71 -2.77
C GLU A 36 -7.11 -26.45 -2.92
N PRO A 37 -7.88 -26.51 -1.81
CA PRO A 37 -9.32 -26.27 -1.86
C PRO A 37 -9.56 -24.94 -2.56
N GLN A 38 -10.44 -24.94 -3.56
CA GLN A 38 -10.75 -23.70 -4.26
C GLN A 38 -11.39 -22.72 -3.29
N PRO A 39 -11.09 -21.41 -3.40
CA PRO A 39 -11.76 -20.40 -2.60
C PRO A 39 -13.29 -20.53 -2.72
N GLU A 40 -13.99 -20.22 -1.63
CA GLU A 40 -15.45 -20.16 -1.65
C GLU A 40 -15.95 -19.24 -2.78
N ALA A 41 -17.03 -19.66 -3.44
CA ALA A 41 -17.62 -18.89 -4.52
C ALA A 41 -18.22 -17.60 -3.96
N TYR A 42 -17.98 -16.49 -4.65
CA TYR A 42 -18.52 -15.19 -4.27
C TYR A 42 -20.06 -15.16 -4.38
N SER A 43 -20.72 -14.60 -3.37
CA SER A 43 -22.07 -14.03 -3.43
C SER A 43 -22.10 -12.72 -2.64
N ASP A 44 -23.03 -11.82 -2.97
CA ASP A 44 -23.16 -10.54 -2.27
C ASP A 44 -23.54 -10.75 -0.79
N GLU A 45 -24.37 -11.75 -0.50
CA GLU A 45 -24.74 -12.13 0.86
C GLU A 45 -23.56 -12.63 1.68
N LEU A 46 -22.75 -13.53 1.11
CA LEU A 46 -21.58 -14.10 1.78
C LEU A 46 -20.50 -13.03 1.99
N PHE A 47 -20.25 -12.19 0.98
CA PHE A 47 -19.31 -11.09 1.10
C PHE A 47 -19.72 -10.12 2.21
N LYS A 48 -21.01 -9.79 2.31
CA LYS A 48 -21.55 -8.95 3.38
C LYS A 48 -21.34 -9.59 4.76
N GLU A 49 -21.61 -10.88 4.90
CA GLU A 49 -21.42 -11.62 6.16
C GLU A 49 -19.95 -11.59 6.60
N VAL A 50 -19.03 -12.00 5.72
CA VAL A 50 -17.59 -12.01 5.98
C VAL A 50 -17.05 -10.61 6.28
N ALA A 51 -17.54 -9.58 5.57
CA ALA A 51 -17.13 -8.20 5.84
C ALA A 51 -17.57 -7.75 7.24
N ILE A 52 -18.80 -8.05 7.66
CA ILE A 52 -19.31 -7.73 8.99
C ILE A 52 -18.53 -8.48 10.07
N GLU A 53 -18.26 -9.77 9.87
CA GLU A 53 -17.44 -10.57 10.77
C GLU A 53 -16.06 -9.96 10.96
N TRP A 54 -15.36 -9.63 9.86
CA TRP A 54 -14.07 -8.94 9.91
C TRP A 54 -14.13 -7.64 10.71
N LEU A 55 -15.18 -6.82 10.51
CA LEU A 55 -15.36 -5.55 11.22
C LEU A 55 -15.49 -5.76 12.74
N ILE A 56 -16.24 -6.78 13.15
CA ILE A 56 -16.43 -7.14 14.57
C ILE A 56 -15.13 -7.70 15.15
N GLU A 57 -14.53 -8.69 14.51
CA GLU A 57 -13.33 -9.37 15.01
C GLU A 57 -12.13 -8.42 15.18
N THR A 58 -12.03 -7.42 14.31
CA THR A 58 -10.93 -6.46 14.33
C THR A 58 -11.28 -5.12 14.98
N ASN A 59 -12.47 -5.02 15.60
CA ASN A 59 -12.99 -3.81 16.25
C ASN A 59 -12.84 -2.55 15.38
N GLN A 60 -13.15 -2.66 14.09
CA GLN A 60 -13.12 -1.51 13.19
C GLN A 60 -14.35 -0.63 13.42
N PRO A 61 -14.24 0.70 13.21
CA PRO A 61 -15.41 1.56 13.23
C PRO A 61 -16.40 1.12 12.15
N ILE A 62 -17.71 1.19 12.45
CA ILE A 62 -18.79 0.84 11.50
C ILE A 62 -18.64 1.62 10.18
N GLN A 63 -18.15 2.85 10.25
CA GLN A 63 -17.90 3.72 9.10
C GLN A 63 -16.76 3.23 8.17
N ALA A 64 -15.98 2.20 8.55
CA ALA A 64 -14.88 1.69 7.74
C ALA A 64 -15.30 1.35 6.29
N PHE A 65 -16.52 0.84 6.11
CA PHE A 65 -17.06 0.51 4.78
C PHE A 65 -17.40 1.71 3.92
N GLU A 66 -17.59 2.89 4.52
CA GLU A 66 -17.87 4.12 3.79
C GLU A 66 -16.61 4.80 3.25
N HIS A 67 -15.45 4.49 3.87
CA HIS A 67 -14.19 5.15 3.58
C HIS A 67 -13.78 4.96 2.10
N PRO A 68 -13.54 6.05 1.33
CA PRO A 68 -13.26 5.95 -0.12
C PRO A 68 -12.08 5.05 -0.46
N THR A 69 -11.03 5.04 0.36
CA THR A 69 -9.85 4.18 0.13
C THR A 69 -10.16 2.70 0.35
N PHE A 70 -11.06 2.36 1.29
CA PHE A 70 -11.50 0.99 1.50
C PHE A 70 -12.31 0.50 0.29
N LYS A 71 -13.28 1.29 -0.17
CA LYS A 71 -14.06 0.98 -1.39
C LYS A 71 -13.15 0.77 -2.61
N ARG A 72 -12.20 1.68 -2.84
CA ARG A 72 -11.21 1.58 -3.92
C ARG A 72 -10.37 0.31 -3.82
N MET A 73 -9.96 -0.10 -2.62
CA MET A 73 -9.22 -1.34 -2.40
C MET A 73 -10.04 -2.56 -2.80
N ILE A 74 -11.32 -2.63 -2.40
CA ILE A 74 -12.23 -3.72 -2.76
C ILE A 74 -12.51 -3.75 -4.27
N GLU A 75 -12.73 -2.61 -4.91
CA GLU A 75 -12.91 -2.52 -6.36
C GLU A 75 -11.69 -3.00 -7.15
N LEU A 76 -10.49 -2.69 -6.65
CA LEU A 76 -9.24 -3.18 -7.23
C LEU A 76 -9.08 -4.69 -7.02
N ALA A 77 -9.39 -5.17 -5.81
CA ALA A 77 -9.38 -6.57 -5.42
C ALA A 77 -10.32 -7.43 -6.28
N ALA A 78 -11.53 -6.93 -6.56
CA ALA A 78 -12.53 -7.62 -7.38
C ALA A 78 -12.07 -7.87 -8.83
N ARG A 79 -11.04 -7.15 -9.30
CA ARG A 79 -10.46 -7.31 -10.64
C ARG A 79 -9.27 -8.28 -10.67
N ALA A 80 -8.85 -8.82 -9.52
CA ALA A 80 -7.72 -9.73 -9.44
C ALA A 80 -8.06 -11.11 -10.04
N THR A 81 -7.20 -11.63 -10.91
CA THR A 81 -7.39 -12.93 -11.58
C THR A 81 -6.61 -14.07 -10.93
N ARG A 82 -5.66 -13.75 -10.02
CA ARG A 82 -4.72 -14.72 -9.43
C ARG A 82 -4.69 -14.65 -7.90
N GLY A 83 -5.80 -14.23 -7.29
CA GLY A 83 -5.86 -13.91 -5.87
C GLY A 83 -5.09 -12.62 -5.52
N ILE A 84 -5.14 -12.24 -4.25
CA ILE A 84 -4.53 -11.00 -3.74
C ILE A 84 -3.50 -11.37 -2.69
N GLN A 85 -2.32 -10.77 -2.77
CA GLN A 85 -1.24 -10.94 -1.81
C GLN A 85 -1.17 -9.69 -0.94
N LEU A 86 -1.56 -9.82 0.33
CA LEU A 86 -1.46 -8.74 1.31
C LEU A 86 -0.06 -8.73 1.93
N PRO A 87 0.54 -7.55 2.17
CA PRO A 87 1.83 -7.46 2.84
C PRO A 87 1.73 -7.96 4.29
N THR A 88 2.78 -8.64 4.74
CA THR A 88 2.95 -8.99 6.16
C THR A 88 3.12 -7.73 7.01
N ARG A 89 2.89 -7.80 8.32
CA ARG A 89 3.11 -6.68 9.26
C ARG A 89 4.46 -5.98 9.04
N LYS A 90 5.55 -6.75 8.89
CA LYS A 90 6.90 -6.20 8.68
C LYS A 90 7.00 -5.44 7.35
N GLN A 91 6.43 -5.99 6.28
CA GLN A 91 6.39 -5.34 4.97
C GLN A 91 5.53 -4.08 5.02
N THR A 92 4.35 -4.14 5.63
CA THR A 92 3.44 -3.00 5.81
C THR A 92 4.12 -1.86 6.58
N CYS A 93 4.78 -2.15 7.70
CA CYS A 93 5.52 -1.13 8.46
C CYS A 93 6.64 -0.51 7.62
N ALA A 94 7.42 -1.32 6.91
CA ALA A 94 8.49 -0.82 6.05
C ALA A 94 7.97 0.08 4.93
N GLU A 95 6.84 -0.32 4.32
CA GLU A 95 6.21 0.41 3.23
C GLU A 95 5.61 1.74 3.69
N ILE A 96 4.92 1.76 4.83
CA ILE A 96 4.42 3.01 5.43
C ILE A 96 5.58 3.97 5.71
N LEU A 97 6.69 3.48 6.28
CA LEU A 97 7.87 4.31 6.53
C LEU A 97 8.52 4.81 5.23
N ARG A 98 8.52 4.01 4.17
CA ARG A 98 9.01 4.42 2.85
C ARG A 98 8.15 5.56 2.30
N MET A 99 6.83 5.38 2.26
CA MET A 99 5.88 6.39 1.81
C MET A 99 5.99 7.67 2.63
N PHE A 100 6.10 7.55 3.96
CA PHE A 100 6.30 8.70 4.84
C PHE A 100 7.56 9.48 4.46
N LYS A 101 8.70 8.82 4.27
CA LYS A 101 9.95 9.49 3.86
C LYS A 101 9.82 10.20 2.53
N GLU A 102 9.13 9.59 1.57
CA GLU A 102 8.86 10.20 0.26
C GLU A 102 7.98 11.44 0.38
N GLN A 103 6.91 11.37 1.18
CA GLN A 103 6.06 12.53 1.46
C GLN A 103 6.84 13.64 2.16
N MET A 104 7.66 13.32 3.16
CA MET A 104 8.50 14.31 3.85
C MET A 104 9.53 14.96 2.93
N LYS A 105 10.13 14.19 2.02
CA LYS A 105 11.05 14.71 1.00
C LYS A 105 10.31 15.66 0.06
N GLY A 106 9.18 15.24 -0.50
CA GLY A 106 8.37 16.07 -1.39
C GLY A 106 7.87 17.34 -0.71
N LEU A 107 7.48 17.26 0.57
CA LEU A 107 7.08 18.42 1.36
C LEU A 107 8.25 19.37 1.60
N SER A 108 9.45 18.87 1.94
CA SER A 108 10.65 19.69 2.07
C SER A 108 10.98 20.41 0.76
N GLU A 109 10.96 19.71 -0.37
CA GLU A 109 11.19 20.29 -1.70
C GLU A 109 10.14 21.37 -2.04
N ARG A 110 8.86 21.10 -1.74
CA ARG A 110 7.75 22.02 -1.98
C ARG A 110 7.86 23.29 -1.15
N LEU A 111 8.06 23.15 0.16
CA LEU A 111 8.18 24.27 1.10
C LEU A 111 9.41 25.14 0.80
N ASN A 112 10.48 24.59 0.22
CA ASN A 112 11.67 25.34 -0.18
C ASN A 112 11.67 25.79 -1.65
N SER A 113 10.59 25.50 -2.39
CA SER A 113 10.46 25.90 -3.79
C SER A 113 10.11 27.39 -3.93
N LYS A 114 10.22 27.91 -5.15
CA LYS A 114 9.78 29.28 -5.48
C LYS A 114 8.27 29.49 -5.37
N ALA A 115 7.47 28.42 -5.42
CA ALA A 115 6.02 28.51 -5.28
C ALA A 115 5.62 28.96 -3.87
N VAL A 116 6.45 28.66 -2.86
CA VAL A 116 6.26 29.12 -1.49
C VAL A 116 7.25 30.26 -1.24
N ALA A 117 6.93 31.48 -1.67
CA ALA A 117 7.84 32.61 -1.48
C ALA A 117 7.87 33.13 -0.04
N GLY A 118 6.75 33.00 0.68
CA GLY A 118 6.58 33.48 2.06
C GLY A 118 7.13 32.54 3.14
N GLU A 119 6.92 32.94 4.40
CA GLU A 119 7.24 32.15 5.58
C GLU A 119 6.17 31.07 5.85
N VAL A 120 6.52 30.11 6.71
CA VAL A 120 5.65 29.02 7.16
C VAL A 120 5.23 29.30 8.59
N SER A 121 3.94 29.55 8.80
CA SER A 121 3.36 29.70 10.13
C SER A 121 3.17 28.32 10.77
N LEU A 122 3.45 28.20 12.06
CA LEU A 122 3.33 26.93 12.77
C LEU A 122 2.25 27.00 13.85
N THR A 123 1.35 26.02 13.86
CA THR A 123 0.49 25.74 15.01
C THR A 123 1.01 24.51 15.74
N CYS A 124 1.23 24.64 17.04
CA CYS A 124 1.76 23.58 17.89
C CYS A 124 0.69 23.15 18.90
N ASP A 125 0.32 21.87 18.86
CA ASP A 125 -0.59 21.27 19.84
C ASP A 125 0.18 20.29 20.72
N ALA A 126 0.05 20.44 22.03
CA ALA A 126 0.72 19.61 23.02
C ALA A 126 -0.30 19.15 24.06
N TRP A 127 -0.45 17.84 24.20
CA TRP A 127 -1.37 17.26 25.16
C TRP A 127 -0.77 16.03 25.83
N GLN A 128 -1.38 15.64 26.93
CA GLN A 128 -1.09 14.38 27.62
C GLN A 128 -2.32 13.48 27.46
N ALA A 129 -2.12 12.27 26.97
CA ALA A 129 -3.17 11.27 26.88
C ALA A 129 -3.44 10.63 28.26
N ASP A 130 -4.56 9.92 28.38
CA ASP A 130 -4.99 9.28 29.64
C ASP A 130 -4.01 8.23 30.16
N ASN A 131 -3.17 7.68 29.28
CA ASN A 131 -2.09 6.75 29.64
C ASN A 131 -0.81 7.47 30.12
N ALA A 132 -0.89 8.78 30.37
CA ALA A 132 0.20 9.68 30.75
C ALA A 132 1.29 9.90 29.70
N ASP A 133 1.09 9.41 28.46
CA ASP A 133 1.99 9.73 27.36
C ASP A 133 1.75 11.16 26.88
N GLY A 134 2.85 11.89 26.74
CA GLY A 134 2.87 13.22 26.16
C GLY A 134 2.94 13.17 24.64
N TYR A 135 2.23 14.07 23.97
CA TYR A 135 2.28 14.22 22.51
C TYR A 135 2.49 15.68 22.11
N PHE A 136 3.15 15.86 20.97
CA PHE A 136 3.42 17.14 20.36
C PHE A 136 3.22 17.07 18.85
N ALA A 137 2.20 17.76 18.36
CA ALA A 137 1.89 17.91 16.95
C ALA A 137 2.27 19.30 16.46
N VAL A 138 2.89 19.37 15.29
CA VAL A 138 3.27 20.62 14.63
C VAL A 138 2.63 20.61 13.24
N THR A 139 1.72 21.54 13.01
CA THR A 139 1.10 21.77 11.70
C THR A 139 1.67 23.05 11.11
N GLY A 140 2.08 22.98 9.86
CA GLY A 140 2.56 24.12 9.09
C GLY A 140 1.48 24.64 8.18
N HIS A 141 1.40 25.96 8.06
CA HIS A 141 0.48 26.70 7.21
C HIS A 141 1.29 27.63 6.32
N TRP A 142 1.05 27.61 5.02
CA TRP A 142 1.77 28.43 4.06
C TRP A 142 0.89 28.80 2.86
N ILE A 143 1.36 29.74 2.06
CA ILE A 143 0.68 30.16 0.84
C ILE A 143 1.52 29.73 -0.37
N GLU A 144 0.87 29.10 -1.34
CA GLU A 144 1.45 28.80 -2.65
C GLU A 144 0.96 29.75 -3.72
N GLU A 145 1.91 30.26 -4.51
CA GLU A 145 1.66 31.04 -5.72
C GLU A 145 1.43 30.10 -6.90
N ILE A 146 0.23 30.17 -7.48
CA ILE A 146 -0.15 29.46 -8.70
C ILE A 146 0.19 30.36 -9.88
N LEU A 147 1.23 29.99 -10.63
CA LEU A 147 1.60 30.72 -11.84
C LEU A 147 0.44 30.68 -12.83
N SER A 148 0.07 31.84 -13.36
CA SER A 148 -0.86 31.88 -14.47
C SER A 148 -0.20 31.38 -15.75
N GLU A 149 -0.89 30.49 -16.46
CA GLU A 149 -0.49 30.03 -17.79
C GLU A 149 -0.52 31.16 -18.84
N THR A 150 -1.23 32.26 -18.55
CA THR A 150 -1.34 33.41 -19.45
C THR A 150 -0.32 34.50 -19.09
N PRO A 151 0.61 34.85 -20.00
CA PRO A 151 1.56 35.95 -19.77
C PRO A 151 0.85 37.26 -19.43
N GLY A 152 1.22 37.90 -18.31
CA GLY A 152 0.68 39.20 -17.89
C GLY A 152 -0.55 39.13 -16.98
N SER A 153 -0.99 37.94 -16.59
CA SER A 153 -2.05 37.78 -15.57
C SER A 153 -1.47 37.41 -14.22
N VAL A 154 -2.10 37.92 -13.16
CA VAL A 154 -1.68 37.69 -11.77
C VAL A 154 -1.97 36.24 -11.40
N GLY A 155 -0.95 35.54 -10.90
CA GLY A 155 -1.09 34.19 -10.35
C GLY A 155 -2.04 34.16 -9.16
N GLY A 156 -2.70 33.03 -8.93
CA GLY A 156 -3.55 32.82 -7.76
C GLY A 156 -2.72 32.53 -6.52
N TRP A 157 -3.32 32.72 -5.33
CA TRP A 157 -2.73 32.30 -4.07
C TRP A 157 -3.63 31.24 -3.44
N THR A 158 -3.05 30.15 -2.96
CA THR A 158 -3.79 29.10 -2.27
C THR A 158 -3.13 28.81 -0.94
N GLU A 159 -3.93 28.87 0.13
CA GLU A 159 -3.52 28.46 1.46
C GLU A 159 -3.42 26.93 1.51
N MET A 160 -2.32 26.47 2.11
CA MET A 160 -1.99 25.06 2.24
C MET A 160 -1.63 24.77 3.70
N GLU A 161 -2.01 23.59 4.16
CA GLU A 161 -1.63 23.09 5.48
C GLU A 161 -1.11 21.65 5.41
N ALA A 162 -0.24 21.29 6.34
CA ALA A 162 0.18 19.91 6.54
C ALA A 162 0.70 19.66 7.96
N LEU A 163 0.43 18.46 8.50
CA LEU A 163 1.06 17.98 9.72
C LEU A 163 2.54 17.70 9.45
N LEU A 164 3.42 18.55 9.96
CA LEU A 164 4.87 18.49 9.76
C LEU A 164 5.54 17.50 10.71
N GLY A 165 4.96 17.27 11.89
CA GLY A 165 5.50 16.38 12.89
C GLY A 165 4.46 15.97 13.92
N PHE A 166 4.58 14.72 14.38
CA PHE A 166 3.83 14.16 15.49
C PHE A 166 4.81 13.37 16.34
N THR A 167 5.09 13.85 17.56
CA THR A 167 6.16 13.33 18.41
C THR A 167 5.60 12.94 19.76
N GLN A 168 5.82 11.69 20.17
CA GLN A 168 5.63 11.29 21.57
C GLN A 168 6.74 11.91 22.42
N LEU A 169 6.38 12.57 23.50
CA LEU A 169 7.28 13.21 24.44
C LEU A 169 7.56 12.27 25.61
N ASN A 170 8.83 11.91 25.79
CA ASN A 170 9.26 10.93 26.79
C ASN A 170 9.67 11.57 28.14
N THR A 171 9.47 12.88 28.29
CA THR A 171 10.01 13.68 29.40
C THR A 171 9.09 14.85 29.75
N SER A 172 9.36 15.52 30.87
CA SER A 172 8.66 16.73 31.32
C SER A 172 8.47 17.78 30.19
N HIS A 173 7.24 18.25 30.04
CA HIS A 173 6.76 19.22 29.06
C HIS A 173 7.20 20.66 29.35
N ASN A 174 8.50 20.89 29.52
CA ASN A 174 9.02 22.24 29.67
C ASN A 174 9.28 22.90 28.31
N GLY A 175 9.37 24.23 28.30
CA GLY A 175 9.56 25.00 27.07
C GLY A 175 10.84 24.63 26.29
N GLU A 176 11.91 24.24 26.99
CA GLU A 176 13.15 23.80 26.36
C GLU A 176 12.96 22.51 25.55
N ARG A 177 12.28 21.50 26.11
CA ARG A 177 12.02 20.24 25.43
C ARG A 177 11.06 20.39 24.27
N LEU A 178 10.02 21.22 24.42
CA LEU A 178 9.11 21.56 23.33
C LEU A 178 9.85 22.30 22.21
N GLY A 179 10.71 23.27 22.54
CA GLY A 179 11.55 23.98 21.57
C GLY A 179 12.50 23.03 20.82
N GLN A 180 13.14 22.08 21.52
CA GLN A 180 13.98 21.05 20.89
C GLN A 180 13.18 20.14 19.95
N ALA A 181 11.96 19.74 20.33
CA ALA A 181 11.09 18.94 19.48
C ALA A 181 10.66 19.71 18.24
N LEU A 182 10.24 20.96 18.39
CA LEU A 182 9.88 21.86 17.30
C LEU A 182 11.05 22.06 16.33
N TYR A 183 12.24 22.37 16.85
CA TYR A 183 13.44 22.53 16.03
C TYR A 183 13.73 21.29 15.18
N LYS A 184 13.67 20.09 15.77
CA LYS A 184 13.88 18.84 15.03
C LYS A 184 12.86 18.62 13.92
N VAL A 185 11.60 19.01 14.12
CA VAL A 185 10.56 18.94 13.09
C VAL A 185 10.90 19.88 11.92
N CYS A 186 11.24 21.14 12.21
CA CYS A 186 11.61 22.12 11.20
C CYS A 186 12.91 21.76 10.47
N ASP A 187 13.92 21.25 11.19
CA ASP A 187 15.22 20.85 10.64
C ASP A 187 15.08 19.67 9.67
N ARG A 188 14.24 18.67 10.00
CA ARG A 188 13.94 17.53 9.12
C ARG A 188 13.37 17.95 7.76
N LEU A 189 12.65 19.07 7.72
CA LEU A 189 12.08 19.64 6.49
C LEU A 189 12.98 20.72 5.87
N HIS A 190 14.10 21.05 6.51
CA HIS A 190 15.02 22.12 6.14
C HIS A 190 14.36 23.51 6.09
N ILE A 191 13.38 23.77 6.97
CA ILE A 191 12.62 25.04 6.99
C ILE A 191 12.91 25.92 8.20
N VAL A 192 13.93 25.62 9.01
CA VAL A 192 14.29 26.41 10.21
C VAL A 192 14.47 27.90 9.89
N HIS A 193 14.95 28.21 8.70
CA HIS A 193 15.20 29.58 8.22
C HIS A 193 13.95 30.29 7.66
N LYS A 194 12.79 29.63 7.69
CA LYS A 194 11.58 30.02 6.98
C LYS A 194 10.33 30.03 7.87
N VAL A 195 10.48 29.75 9.15
CA VAL A 195 9.36 29.73 10.10
C VAL A 195 9.25 31.08 10.81
N CYS A 196 8.02 31.56 10.99
CA CYS A 196 7.70 32.81 11.70
C CYS A 196 7.08 32.55 13.07
#